data_AF-A0A7S0I4W5-F1
#
_entry.id   AF-A0A7S0I4W5-F1
#
_cell.length_a   1.000
_cell.length_b   1.000
_cell.length_c   1.000
_cell.angle_alpha   90.00
_cell.angle_beta   90.00
_cell.angle_gamma   90.00
#
_symmetry.space_group_name_H-M   'P 1'
#
loop_
_entity.id
_entity.type
_entity.pdbx_description
1 polymer ?
#
loop_
_entity_poly.entity_id
_entity_poly.type
_entity_poly.pdbx_seq_one_letter_code
_entity_poly.pdbx_strand_id
1 'polypeptide(L)'
;TKINRKGKAQKRALVVTNRHVLNLMADNYSKCNRCIDLRAVHHLSTSRSAQEFVIHVSMEYDYHFKFEQAISTKFGTELSYGAPTLLDEVMAVLCSAVEAAKEPGAKLEVVDMDVAALAKQVTTKAAVKR
;
A
#
# COMPACT_ATOMS: atom_id res chain seq x y z
N THR A 1 7.94 4.05 0.77
CA THR A 1 8.13 4.37 2.20
C THR A 1 6.92 3.96 3.02
N LYS A 2 7.10 3.34 4.18
CA LYS A 2 6.03 2.99 5.11
C LYS A 2 5.85 4.11 6.13
N ILE A 3 4.62 4.58 6.33
CA ILE A 3 4.30 5.61 7.32
C ILE A 3 3.85 4.90 8.61
N ASN A 4 4.39 5.29 9.75
CA ASN A 4 3.97 4.74 11.03
C ASN A 4 2.89 5.59 11.71
N ARG A 5 2.30 5.08 12.80
CA ARG A 5 1.26 5.79 13.56
C ARG A 5 1.67 7.20 14.03
N LYS A 6 2.97 7.47 14.16
CA LYS A 6 3.50 8.78 14.55
C LYS A 6 3.80 9.67 13.34
N GLY A 7 3.34 9.31 12.14
CA GLY A 7 3.63 10.00 10.89
C GLY A 7 5.08 9.84 10.40
N LYS A 8 5.91 9.02 11.07
CA LYS A 8 7.32 8.90 10.67
C LYS A 8 7.47 7.96 9.47
N ALA A 9 8.17 8.47 8.46
CA ALA A 9 8.62 7.72 7.29
C ALA A 9 9.62 6.63 7.69
N GLN A 10 9.44 5.44 7.12
CA GLN A 10 10.34 4.30 7.27
C GLN A 10 10.65 3.73 5.88
N LYS A 11 11.90 3.79 5.43
CA LYS A 11 12.31 3.22 4.14
C LYS A 11 12.13 1.71 4.17
N ARG A 12 11.35 1.18 3.22
CA ARG A 12 10.97 -0.24 3.14
C ARG A 12 10.87 -0.65 1.68
N ALA A 13 11.22 -1.89 1.40
CA ALA A 13 10.91 -2.53 0.12
C ALA A 13 9.62 -3.34 0.29
N LEU A 14 8.71 -3.17 -0.66
CA LEU A 14 7.46 -3.92 -0.72
C LEU A 14 7.64 -5.03 -1.75
N VAL A 15 7.36 -6.27 -1.36
CA VAL A 15 7.33 -7.41 -2.30
C VAL A 15 5.92 -7.99 -2.28
N VAL A 16 5.28 -8.02 -3.44
CA VAL A 16 3.97 -8.63 -3.62
C VAL A 16 4.18 -10.04 -4.19
N THR A 17 3.61 -11.02 -3.52
CA THR A 17 3.59 -12.42 -3.97
C THR A 17 2.14 -12.85 -4.22
N ASN A 18 1.91 -14.11 -4.56
CA ASN A 18 0.56 -14.67 -4.69
C ASN A 18 -0.09 -15.02 -3.33
N ARG A 19 0.61 -14.90 -2.21
CA ARG A 19 0.10 -15.25 -0.87
C ARG A 19 0.20 -14.11 0.13
N HIS A 20 1.24 -13.30 0.01
CA HIS A 20 1.57 -12.27 0.98
C HIS A 20 2.08 -10.98 0.33
N VAL A 21 1.87 -9.87 1.03
CA VAL A 21 2.67 -8.66 0.86
C VAL A 21 3.74 -8.61 1.95
N LEU A 22 5.01 -8.56 1.55
CA LEU A 22 6.15 -8.53 2.45
C LEU A 22 6.67 -7.11 2.58
N ASN A 23 6.88 -6.68 3.83
CA ASN A 23 7.47 -5.39 4.18
C ASN A 23 8.91 -5.60 4.66
N LEU A 24 9.84 -5.53 3.72
CA LEU A 24 11.26 -5.81 3.93
C LEU A 24 12.02 -4.54 4.34
N MET A 25 13.09 -4.73 5.11
CA MET A 25 14.06 -3.67 5.39
C MET A 25 14.83 -3.34 4.11
N ALA A 26 14.95 -2.06 3.77
CA ALA A 26 15.57 -1.64 2.51
C ALA A 26 17.11 -1.80 2.49
N ASP A 27 17.72 -1.87 3.67
CA ASP A 27 19.14 -2.12 3.92
C ASP A 27 19.46 -3.61 4.17
N ASN A 28 18.44 -4.43 4.42
CA ASN A 28 18.61 -5.86 4.65
C ASN A 28 17.34 -6.65 4.25
N TYR A 29 17.31 -7.15 3.02
CA TYR A 29 16.15 -7.88 2.50
C TYR A 29 15.89 -9.23 3.18
N SER A 30 16.83 -9.79 3.94
CA SER A 30 16.58 -10.99 4.75
C SER A 30 15.67 -10.71 5.96
N LYS A 31 15.52 -9.45 6.36
CA LYS A 31 14.68 -9.04 7.50
C LYS A 31 13.30 -8.59 7.02
N CYS A 32 12.35 -9.51 7.10
CA CYS A 32 10.93 -9.22 6.95
C CYS A 32 10.34 -8.74 8.29
N ASN A 33 9.99 -7.45 8.39
CA ASN A 33 9.37 -6.96 9.62
C ASN A 33 7.90 -7.32 9.71
N ARG A 34 7.19 -7.39 8.56
CA ARG A 34 5.76 -7.67 8.49
C ARG A 34 5.45 -8.46 7.23
N CYS A 35 4.58 -9.46 7.39
CA CYS A 35 4.06 -10.32 6.36
C CYS A 35 2.54 -10.19 6.41
N ILE A 36 1.94 -9.64 5.36
CA ILE A 36 0.49 -9.40 5.28
C ILE A 36 -0.11 -10.52 4.45
N ASP A 37 -0.96 -11.36 5.04
CA ASP A 37 -1.70 -12.39 4.30
C ASP A 37 -2.73 -11.72 3.38
N LEU A 38 -2.67 -12.01 2.08
CA LEU A 38 -3.56 -11.43 1.09
C LEU A 38 -5.03 -11.80 1.33
N ARG A 39 -5.31 -12.94 1.95
CA ARG A 39 -6.67 -13.36 2.30
C ARG A 39 -7.27 -12.49 3.40
N ALA A 40 -6.44 -11.91 4.26
CA ALA A 40 -6.85 -11.03 5.34
C ALA A 40 -7.06 -9.58 4.86
N VAL A 41 -6.67 -9.23 3.62
CA VAL A 41 -6.89 -7.88 3.08
C VAL A 41 -8.38 -7.71 2.76
N HIS A 42 -9.05 -6.77 3.42
CA HIS A 42 -10.48 -6.53 3.19
C HIS A 42 -10.73 -5.51 2.09
N HIS A 43 -10.04 -4.37 2.11
CA HIS A 43 -10.15 -3.31 1.12
C HIS A 43 -8.83 -2.53 1.02
N LEU A 44 -8.69 -1.73 -0.04
CA LEU A 44 -7.57 -0.81 -0.19
C LEU A 44 -8.08 0.63 -0.28
N SER A 45 -7.31 1.56 0.26
CA SER A 45 -7.59 2.99 0.09
C SER A 45 -6.39 3.68 -0.52
N THR A 46 -6.62 4.64 -1.41
CA THR A 46 -5.56 5.39 -2.08
C THR A 46 -5.75 6.89 -1.91
N SER A 47 -4.66 7.63 -2.05
CA SER A 47 -4.70 9.06 -2.31
C SER A 47 -3.76 9.36 -3.46
N ARG A 48 -4.32 9.47 -4.68
CA ARG A 48 -3.54 9.74 -5.90
C ARG A 48 -2.79 11.06 -5.86
N SER A 49 -3.36 12.10 -5.23
CA SER A 49 -2.72 13.40 -5.06
C SER A 49 -1.46 13.35 -4.18
N ALA A 50 -1.44 12.45 -3.19
CA ALA A 50 -0.30 12.26 -2.29
C ALA A 50 0.62 11.09 -2.68
N GLN A 51 0.23 10.28 -3.68
CA GLN A 51 0.88 9.01 -4.03
C GLN A 51 0.96 8.05 -2.82
N GLU A 52 -0.14 7.98 -2.07
CA GLU A 52 -0.27 7.18 -0.85
C GLU A 52 -1.32 6.08 -1.02
N PHE A 53 -1.13 4.99 -0.27
CA PHE A 53 -2.14 3.93 -0.19
C PHE A 53 -2.09 3.23 1.17
N VAL A 54 -3.20 2.61 1.52
CA VAL A 54 -3.41 1.87 2.77
C VAL A 54 -3.93 0.48 2.42
N ILE A 55 -3.30 -0.53 3.02
CA ILE A 55 -3.79 -1.91 3.00
C ILE A 55 -4.57 -2.14 4.29
N HIS A 56 -5.88 -2.35 4.17
CA HIS A 56 -6.74 -2.60 5.31
C HIS A 56 -6.87 -4.10 5.57
N VAL A 57 -6.54 -4.53 6.78
CA VAL A 57 -6.39 -5.94 7.13
C VAL A 57 -7.38 -6.33 8.21
N SER A 58 -8.19 -7.34 7.96
CA SER A 58 -9.10 -7.90 8.96
C SER A 58 -8.31 -8.43 10.17
N MET A 59 -8.76 -8.09 11.38
CA MET A 59 -8.19 -8.56 12.65
C MET A 59 -6.72 -8.13 12.92
N GLU A 60 -6.12 -7.30 12.07
CA GLU A 60 -4.85 -6.61 12.33
C GLU A 60 -5.04 -5.09 12.12
N TYR A 61 -4.00 -4.30 12.41
CA TYR A 61 -3.93 -2.90 12.05
C TYR A 61 -3.56 -2.71 10.58
N ASP A 62 -3.85 -1.53 10.07
CA ASP A 62 -3.67 -1.20 8.67
C ASP A 62 -2.24 -0.76 8.37
N TYR A 63 -1.86 -0.91 7.09
CA TYR A 63 -0.51 -0.62 6.61
C TYR A 63 -0.54 0.55 5.64
N HIS A 64 -0.01 1.69 6.08
CA HIS A 64 0.05 2.92 5.31
C HIS A 64 1.41 3.10 4.61
N PHE A 65 1.37 3.29 3.31
CA PHE A 65 2.52 3.46 2.44
C PHE A 65 2.41 4.72 1.60
N LYS A 66 3.57 5.24 1.23
CA LYS A 66 3.76 6.39 0.34
C LYS A 66 4.86 6.08 -0.65
N PHE A 67 4.64 6.35 -1.92
CA PHE A 67 5.72 6.39 -2.90
C PHE A 67 6.48 7.71 -2.74
N GLU A 68 7.78 7.62 -2.49
CA GLU A 68 8.64 8.78 -2.71
C GLU A 68 8.74 8.95 -4.22
N GLN A 69 8.24 10.09 -4.73
CA GLN A 69 8.45 10.47 -6.12
C GLN A 69 9.95 10.61 -6.35
N ALA A 70 10.59 9.55 -6.83
CA ALA A 70 11.87 9.65 -7.52
C ALA A 70 11.57 9.69 -9.02
N ILE A 71 10.79 10.67 -9.47
CA ILE A 71 10.87 11.06 -10.88
C ILE A 71 12.06 12.03 -10.94
N SER A 72 13.27 11.49 -11.00
CA SER A 72 14.36 12.23 -11.65
C SER A 72 14.10 12.12 -13.14
N THR A 73 13.25 13.00 -13.66
CA THR A 73 13.20 13.30 -15.09
C THR A 73 14.53 13.94 -15.45
N LYS A 74 15.57 13.13 -15.64
CA LYS A 74 16.75 13.55 -16.40
C LYS A 74 16.38 13.88 -17.85
N PHE A 75 15.17 13.56 -18.27
CA PHE A 75 14.56 14.01 -19.52
C PHE A 75 13.23 14.68 -19.19
N GLY A 76 13.19 16.01 -19.31
CA GLY A 76 12.01 16.82 -19.06
C GLY A 76 10.90 16.56 -20.08
N THR A 77 10.17 15.47 -19.90
CA THR A 77 8.86 15.27 -20.54
C THR A 77 7.79 15.46 -19.49
N GLU A 78 6.92 16.44 -19.72
CA GLU A 78 5.71 16.68 -18.96
C GLU A 78 4.99 15.36 -18.68
N LEU A 79 4.59 15.16 -17.42
CA LEU A 79 3.65 14.10 -17.04
C LEU A 79 2.38 14.32 -17.85
N SER A 80 2.23 13.58 -18.95
CA SER A 80 1.01 13.60 -19.76
C SER A 80 -0.17 13.21 -18.88
N TYR A 81 -1.17 14.07 -18.80
CA TYR A 81 -2.47 13.79 -18.20
C TYR A 81 -3.03 12.48 -18.82
N GLY A 82 -2.89 11.35 -18.12
CA GLY A 82 -3.37 10.04 -18.57
C GLY A 82 -2.37 8.88 -18.54
N ALA A 83 -1.08 9.11 -18.27
CA ALA A 83 -0.16 8.01 -18.03
C ALA A 83 -0.42 7.38 -16.64
N PRO A 84 -0.45 6.03 -16.51
CA PRO A 84 -0.58 5.38 -15.21
C PRO A 84 0.59 5.79 -14.32
N THR A 85 0.26 6.22 -13.10
CA THR A 85 1.27 6.52 -12.09
C THR A 85 1.85 5.22 -11.53
N LEU A 86 3.02 5.28 -10.91
CA LEU A 86 3.57 4.14 -10.16
C LEU A 86 2.57 3.60 -9.12
N LEU A 87 1.77 4.49 -8.52
CA LEU A 87 0.68 4.08 -7.64
C LEU A 87 -0.34 3.22 -8.39
N ASP A 88 -0.79 3.62 -9.58
CA ASP A 88 -1.78 2.86 -10.36
C ASP A 88 -1.26 1.46 -10.72
N GLU A 89 0.00 1.33 -11.13
CA GLU A 89 0.63 0.05 -11.43
C GLU A 89 0.70 -0.87 -10.20
N VAL A 90 1.16 -0.33 -9.05
CA VAL A 90 1.26 -1.13 -7.83
C VAL A 90 -0.12 -1.52 -7.32
N MET A 91 -1.11 -0.63 -7.43
CA MET A 91 -2.49 -0.94 -7.05
C MET A 91 -3.09 -2.03 -7.94
N ALA A 92 -2.85 -2.01 -9.25
CA ALA A 92 -3.28 -3.07 -10.15
C ALA A 92 -2.68 -4.44 -9.77
N VAL A 93 -1.38 -4.48 -9.45
CA VAL A 93 -0.70 -5.70 -8.99
C VAL A 93 -1.26 -6.19 -7.65
N LEU A 94 -1.46 -5.28 -6.69
CA LEU A 94 -2.03 -5.62 -5.38
C LEU A 94 -3.45 -6.15 -5.50
N CYS A 95 -4.32 -5.50 -6.27
CA CYS A 95 -5.69 -5.96 -6.51
C CYS A 95 -5.68 -7.36 -7.12
N SER A 96 -4.93 -7.55 -8.20
CA SER A 96 -4.84 -8.85 -8.88
C SER A 96 -4.33 -9.94 -7.92
N ALA A 97 -3.32 -9.66 -7.10
CA ALA A 97 -2.80 -10.62 -6.14
C ALA A 97 -3.80 -10.95 -5.03
N VAL A 98 -4.51 -9.96 -4.49
CA VAL A 98 -5.52 -10.17 -3.43
C VAL A 98 -6.72 -10.94 -3.97
N GLU A 99 -7.24 -10.58 -5.14
CA GLU A 99 -8.37 -11.27 -5.77
C GLU A 99 -8.01 -12.72 -6.11
N ALA A 100 -6.79 -12.97 -6.61
CA ALA A 100 -6.29 -14.33 -6.86
C ALA A 100 -6.08 -15.17 -5.59
N ALA A 101 -5.81 -14.52 -4.45
CA ALA A 101 -5.65 -15.20 -3.17
C ALA A 101 -7.00 -15.50 -2.48
N LYS A 102 -8.07 -14.82 -2.89
CA LYS A 102 -9.43 -15.00 -2.36
C LYS A 102 -10.23 -16.03 -3.19
N GLU A 103 -11.43 -16.34 -2.70
CA GLU A 103 -12.36 -17.22 -3.40
C GLU A 103 -12.68 -16.69 -4.82
N PRO A 104 -12.88 -17.58 -5.82
CA PRO A 104 -13.19 -17.18 -7.18
C PRO A 104 -14.36 -16.19 -7.24
N GLY A 105 -14.14 -15.04 -7.90
CA GLY A 105 -15.14 -13.99 -8.05
C GLY A 105 -15.15 -12.94 -6.93
N ALA A 106 -14.30 -13.07 -5.91
CA ALA A 106 -14.08 -12.00 -4.94
C ALA A 106 -13.48 -10.77 -5.65
N LYS A 107 -14.16 -9.63 -5.55
CA LYS A 107 -13.65 -8.34 -6.00
C LYS A 107 -13.13 -7.55 -4.82
N LEU A 108 -11.96 -6.94 -4.98
CA LEU A 108 -11.41 -6.07 -3.96
C LEU A 108 -11.93 -4.64 -4.15
N GLU A 109 -12.50 -4.08 -3.09
CA GLU A 109 -12.85 -2.66 -3.09
C GLU A 109 -11.59 -1.79 -2.98
N VAL A 110 -11.50 -0.79 -3.85
CA VAL A 110 -10.45 0.24 -3.83
C VAL A 110 -11.12 1.60 -3.79
N VAL A 111 -10.83 2.39 -2.76
CA VAL A 111 -11.43 3.71 -2.56
C VAL A 111 -10.34 4.78 -2.66
N ASP A 112 -10.49 5.72 -3.59
CA ASP A 112 -9.62 6.89 -3.67
C ASP A 112 -10.21 8.06 -2.88
N MET A 113 -9.37 8.74 -2.10
CA MET A 113 -9.78 9.81 -1.20
C MET A 113 -8.66 10.85 -1.00
N ASP A 114 -9.01 11.97 -0.37
CA ASP A 114 -8.01 12.95 0.02
C ASP A 114 -7.10 12.41 1.14
N VAL A 115 -5.90 12.97 1.27
CA VAL A 115 -4.88 12.50 2.22
C VAL A 115 -5.34 12.60 3.68
N ALA A 116 -6.19 13.57 4.02
CA ALA A 116 -6.68 13.74 5.38
C ALA A 116 -7.76 12.70 5.72
N ALA A 117 -8.62 12.34 4.77
CA ALA A 117 -9.55 11.23 4.88
C ALA A 117 -8.80 9.89 4.99
N LEU A 118 -7.78 9.67 4.13
CA LEU A 118 -6.96 8.46 4.15
C LEU A 118 -6.32 8.23 5.52
N ALA A 119 -5.70 9.26 6.09
CA ALA A 119 -5.06 9.19 7.39
C ALA A 119 -6.02 8.85 8.54
N LYS A 120 -7.29 9.25 8.44
CA LYS A 120 -8.33 8.98 9.46
C LYS A 120 -8.83 7.53 9.44
N GLN A 121 -8.75 6.86 8.30
CA GLN A 121 -9.22 5.48 8.16
C GLN A 121 -8.21 4.43 8.62
N VAL A 122 -6.94 4.81 8.84
CA VAL A 122 -5.88 3.87 9.22
C VAL A 122 -6.10 3.34 10.64
N THR A 123 -6.54 2.09 10.74
CA THR A 123 -6.64 1.37 12.02
C THR A 123 -5.25 1.10 12.56
N THR A 124 -5.02 1.42 13.84
CA THR A 124 -3.68 1.33 14.44
C THR A 124 -3.55 0.12 15.36
N LYS A 125 -2.32 -0.38 15.56
CA LYS A 125 -2.04 -1.53 16.43
C LYS A 125 -2.61 -1.40 17.85
N ALA A 126 -2.74 -0.17 18.36
CA ALA A 126 -3.31 0.08 19.68
C ALA A 126 -4.84 -0.03 19.71
N ALA A 127 -5.51 0.23 18.58
CA ALA A 127 -6.96 0.11 18.47
C ALA A 127 -7.42 -1.35 18.42
N VAL A 128 -6.61 -2.23 17.82
CA VAL A 128 -6.90 -3.67 17.66
C VAL A 128 -6.70 -4.48 18.94
N LYS A 129 -5.85 -4.02 19.86
CA LYS A 129 -5.50 -4.72 21.10
C LYS A 129 -6.52 -4.55 22.25
N ARG A 130 -7.76 -4.18 21.95
CA ARG A 130 -8.84 -4.04 22.94
C ARG A 130 -9.71 -5.28 23.00
#